data_AF-A0A0X1KJK4-F1
#
_entry.id   AF-A0A0X1KJK4-F1
#
_cell.length_a   1.000
_cell.length_b   1.000
_cell.length_c   1.000
_cell.angle_alpha   90.00
_cell.angle_beta   90.00
_cell.angle_gamma   90.00
#
_symmetry.space_group_name_H-M   'P 1'
#
loop_
_entity.id
_entity.type
_entity.pdbx_description
1 polymer ?
#
loop_
_entity_poly.entity_id
_entity_poly.type
_entity_poly.pdbx_seq_one_letter_code
_entity_poly.pdbx_strand_id
1 'polypeptide(L)'
;MTEIKRERMIMLSSIFVVFLGFLTALRNGRSDHLYRTLMAMAGLSVPLVLPRRLPNPPEKLRPFLAPVYNERTMAVLSIFIAVHVSLVNVPFTGYDLFHRDWGNADIISHFLGGLAVWLIVAEILSGLESIGIQLTKRQVVLYSFVVFYALSLGWEIAEKLSESWIGFITESLGNKLRDLIMDTLGALFGLWIVTKKGYPFSPPQE
;
A
#
# COMPACT_ATOMS: atom_id res chain seq x y z
N MET A 1 -17.11 -12.75 24.11
CA MET A 1 -16.87 -12.01 22.86
C MET A 1 -15.39 -11.73 22.74
N THR A 2 -14.70 -12.27 21.73
CA THR A 2 -13.32 -11.86 21.41
C THR A 2 -13.35 -10.44 20.85
N GLU A 3 -12.73 -9.51 21.56
CA GLU A 3 -12.59 -8.12 21.12
C GLU A 3 -11.75 -8.08 19.84
N ILE A 4 -12.36 -7.63 18.74
CA ILE A 4 -11.63 -7.46 17.49
C ILE A 4 -10.91 -6.12 17.59
N LYS A 5 -9.57 -6.15 17.55
CA LYS A 5 -8.75 -4.93 17.52
C LYS A 5 -9.17 -4.02 16.36
N ARG A 6 -9.08 -2.70 16.58
CA ARG A 6 -9.48 -1.67 15.63
C ARG A 6 -8.83 -1.85 14.25
N GLU A 7 -7.55 -2.13 14.21
CA GLU A 7 -6.76 -2.33 12.99
C GLU A 7 -7.30 -3.51 12.18
N ARG A 8 -7.68 -4.58 12.88
CA ARG A 8 -8.27 -5.77 12.26
C ARG A 8 -9.66 -5.49 11.67
N MET A 9 -10.46 -4.66 12.34
CA MET A 9 -11.73 -4.18 11.79
C MET A 9 -11.52 -3.31 10.53
N ILE A 10 -10.49 -2.46 10.51
CA ILE A 10 -10.12 -1.68 9.33
C ILE A 10 -9.78 -2.61 8.16
N MET A 11 -8.90 -3.59 8.36
CA MET A 11 -8.54 -4.56 7.31
C MET A 11 -9.76 -5.32 6.76
N LEU A 12 -10.64 -5.80 7.64
CA LEU A 12 -11.86 -6.50 7.23
C LEU A 12 -12.83 -5.59 6.47
N SER A 13 -12.96 -4.33 6.90
CA SER A 13 -13.81 -3.35 6.22
C SER A 13 -13.27 -3.00 4.84
N SER A 14 -11.95 -2.84 4.71
CA SER A 14 -11.28 -2.65 3.42
C SER A 14 -11.52 -3.82 2.46
N ILE A 15 -11.38 -5.06 2.93
CA ILE A 15 -11.69 -6.26 2.11
C ILE A 15 -13.15 -6.25 1.68
N PHE A 16 -14.07 -5.90 2.60
CA PHE A 16 -15.49 -5.83 2.28
C PHE A 16 -15.77 -4.78 1.20
N VAL A 17 -15.15 -3.61 1.27
CA VAL A 17 -15.26 -2.57 0.22
C VAL A 17 -14.77 -3.11 -1.14
N VAL A 18 -13.62 -3.77 -1.18
CA VAL A 18 -13.11 -4.39 -2.42
C VAL A 18 -14.06 -5.49 -2.93
N PHE A 19 -14.67 -6.27 -2.03
CA PHE A 19 -15.66 -7.28 -2.38
C PHE A 19 -16.91 -6.66 -3.03
N LEU A 20 -17.38 -5.50 -2.57
CA LEU A 20 -18.47 -4.77 -3.24
C LEU A 20 -18.06 -4.32 -4.66
N GLY A 21 -16.80 -3.90 -4.84
CA GLY A 21 -16.21 -3.65 -6.15
C GLY A 21 -16.20 -4.89 -7.05
N PHE A 22 -15.86 -6.07 -6.50
CA PHE A 22 -15.91 -7.34 -7.20
C PHE A 22 -17.33 -7.69 -7.67
N LEU A 23 -18.35 -7.56 -6.81
CA LEU A 23 -19.74 -7.77 -7.19
C LEU A 23 -20.20 -6.82 -8.30
N THR A 24 -19.74 -5.57 -8.25
CA THR A 24 -20.00 -4.57 -9.29
C THR A 24 -19.37 -4.99 -10.62
N ALA A 25 -18.11 -5.45 -10.60
CA ALA A 25 -17.41 -5.94 -11.78
C ALA A 25 -18.10 -7.17 -12.38
N LEU A 26 -18.59 -8.10 -11.54
CA LEU A 26 -19.34 -9.29 -11.96
C LEU A 26 -20.64 -8.89 -12.65
N ARG A 27 -21.42 -7.99 -12.04
CA ARG A 27 -22.68 -7.49 -12.60
C ARG A 27 -22.47 -6.82 -13.97
N ASN A 28 -21.35 -6.13 -14.15
CA ASN A 28 -21.06 -5.34 -15.34
C ASN A 28 -20.20 -6.08 -16.38
N GLY A 29 -19.84 -7.35 -16.14
CA GLY A 29 -19.02 -8.14 -17.07
C GLY A 29 -17.60 -7.62 -17.29
N ARG A 30 -17.02 -6.90 -16.31
CA ARG A 30 -15.67 -6.29 -16.39
C ARG A 30 -14.59 -7.26 -15.92
N SER A 31 -14.03 -8.05 -16.84
CA SER A 31 -13.01 -9.07 -16.52
C SER A 31 -11.71 -8.50 -15.94
N ASP A 32 -11.30 -7.31 -16.39
CA ASP A 32 -10.17 -6.55 -15.86
C ASP A 32 -10.35 -6.21 -14.38
N HIS A 33 -11.53 -5.72 -14.01
CA HIS A 33 -11.85 -5.37 -12.63
C HIS A 33 -12.07 -6.59 -11.74
N LEU A 34 -12.61 -7.69 -12.29
CA LEU A 34 -12.71 -8.96 -11.58
C LEU A 34 -11.32 -9.46 -11.14
N TYR A 35 -10.34 -9.43 -12.05
CA TYR A 35 -8.97 -9.82 -11.72
C TYR A 35 -8.36 -8.92 -10.64
N ARG A 36 -8.44 -7.59 -10.81
CA ARG A 36 -7.87 -6.61 -9.86
C ARG A 36 -8.47 -6.77 -8.46
N THR A 37 -9.78 -6.88 -8.36
CA THR A 37 -10.48 -7.03 -7.07
C THR A 37 -10.20 -8.38 -6.42
N LEU A 38 -10.09 -9.48 -7.18
CA LEU A 38 -9.67 -10.78 -6.65
C LEU A 38 -8.24 -10.74 -6.11
N MET A 39 -7.29 -10.17 -6.86
CA MET A 39 -5.90 -10.04 -6.41
C MET A 39 -5.78 -9.16 -5.17
N ALA A 40 -6.52 -8.06 -5.12
CA ALA A 40 -6.58 -7.19 -3.95
C ALA A 40 -7.14 -7.91 -2.72
N MET A 41 -8.26 -8.65 -2.85
CA MET A 41 -8.81 -9.45 -1.74
C MET A 41 -7.83 -10.54 -1.29
N ALA A 42 -7.16 -11.23 -2.22
CA ALA A 42 -6.16 -12.24 -1.90
C ALA A 42 -4.97 -11.62 -1.14
N GLY A 43 -4.44 -10.51 -1.64
CA GLY A 43 -3.34 -9.77 -1.00
C GLY A 43 -3.70 -9.27 0.40
N LEU A 44 -4.87 -8.64 0.57
CA LEU A 44 -5.36 -8.17 1.87
C LEU A 44 -5.70 -9.30 2.85
N SER A 45 -5.92 -10.51 2.35
CA SER A 45 -6.10 -11.70 3.20
C SER A 45 -4.79 -12.22 3.79
N VAL A 46 -3.64 -11.96 3.14
CA VAL A 46 -2.32 -12.40 3.63
C VAL A 46 -2.05 -11.96 5.07
N PRO A 47 -2.17 -10.68 5.47
CA PRO A 47 -1.92 -10.27 6.86
C PRO A 47 -2.94 -10.84 7.87
N LEU A 48 -4.10 -11.33 7.41
CA LEU A 48 -5.09 -11.98 8.29
C LEU A 48 -4.83 -13.49 8.49
N VAL A 49 -4.14 -14.13 7.55
CA VAL A 49 -3.92 -15.57 7.49
C VAL A 49 -2.48 -15.94 7.86
N LEU A 50 -1.49 -15.25 7.29
CA LEU A 50 -0.08 -15.61 7.43
C LEU A 50 0.38 -15.60 8.90
N PRO A 51 0.11 -14.55 9.72
CA PRO A 51 0.53 -14.56 11.13
C PRO A 51 -0.09 -15.69 11.97
N ARG A 52 -1.24 -16.25 11.54
CA ARG A 52 -1.89 -17.39 12.20
C ARG A 52 -1.31 -18.73 11.75
N ARG A 53 -0.96 -18.85 10.46
CA ARG A 53 -0.46 -20.09 9.85
C ARG A 53 1.05 -20.27 10.09
N LEU A 54 1.79 -19.18 10.16
CA LEU A 54 3.23 -19.15 10.40
C LEU A 54 3.54 -18.14 11.52
N PRO A 55 3.18 -18.38 12.79
CA PRO A 55 3.39 -17.40 13.86
C PRO A 55 4.87 -17.06 14.09
N ASN A 56 5.77 -17.99 13.76
CA ASN A 56 7.21 -17.85 13.95
C ASN A 56 7.94 -18.01 12.60
N PRO A 57 8.02 -16.95 11.78
CA PRO A 57 8.77 -17.02 10.53
C PRO A 57 10.28 -17.21 10.80
N PRO A 58 11.03 -17.79 9.84
CA PRO A 58 12.49 -17.97 9.95
C PRO A 58 13.19 -16.66 10.28
N GLU A 59 14.21 -16.70 11.15
CA GLU A 59 14.85 -15.49 11.69
C GLU A 59 15.35 -14.55 10.60
N LYS A 60 15.96 -15.10 9.55
CA LYS A 60 16.46 -14.35 8.39
C LYS A 60 15.37 -13.61 7.61
N LEU A 61 14.12 -14.07 7.68
CA LEU A 61 12.97 -13.49 6.98
C LEU A 61 12.15 -12.56 7.87
N ARG A 62 12.36 -12.59 9.20
CA ARG A 62 11.59 -11.79 10.16
C ARG A 62 11.54 -10.30 9.81
N PRO A 63 12.66 -9.60 9.47
CA PRO A 63 12.59 -8.18 9.13
C PRO A 63 11.68 -7.90 7.93
N PHE A 64 11.78 -8.72 6.89
CA PHE A 64 11.04 -8.56 5.64
C PHE A 64 9.56 -8.87 5.78
N LEU A 65 9.23 -9.80 6.69
CA LEU A 65 7.85 -10.16 7.00
C LEU A 65 7.25 -9.27 8.09
N ALA A 66 8.05 -8.53 8.86
CA ALA A 66 7.58 -7.70 9.97
C ALA A 66 6.37 -6.82 9.63
N PRO A 67 6.32 -6.13 8.47
CA PRO A 67 5.15 -5.34 8.11
C PRO A 67 3.87 -6.16 8.04
N VAL A 68 3.92 -7.38 7.50
CA VAL A 68 2.75 -8.28 7.36
C VAL A 68 2.22 -8.74 8.72
N TYR A 69 3.08 -8.79 9.73
CA TYR A 69 2.72 -9.18 11.11
C TYR A 69 2.32 -7.96 11.96
N ASN A 70 2.59 -6.74 11.48
CA ASN A 70 2.16 -5.51 12.12
C ASN A 70 0.77 -5.09 11.62
N GLU A 71 -0.26 -5.39 12.42
CA GLU A 71 -1.66 -5.05 12.11
C GLU A 71 -1.85 -3.54 11.84
N ARG A 72 -1.04 -2.65 12.44
CA ARG A 72 -1.14 -1.21 12.24
C ARG A 72 -0.64 -0.77 10.86
N THR A 73 0.49 -1.32 10.42
CA THR A 73 1.02 -1.09 9.05
C THR A 73 0.07 -1.67 8.01
N MET A 74 -0.42 -2.88 8.25
CA MET A 74 -1.36 -3.54 7.34
C MET A 74 -2.73 -2.87 7.29
N ALA A 75 -3.18 -2.22 8.37
CA ALA A 75 -4.38 -1.38 8.34
C ALA A 75 -4.21 -0.19 7.37
N VAL A 76 -3.05 0.49 7.39
CA VAL A 76 -2.76 1.58 6.44
C VAL A 76 -2.70 1.07 5.00
N LEU A 77 -2.01 -0.04 4.77
CA LEU A 77 -1.97 -0.70 3.45
C LEU A 77 -3.39 -1.08 2.98
N SER A 78 -4.22 -1.60 3.88
CA SER A 78 -5.59 -2.01 3.56
C SER A 78 -6.47 -0.83 3.17
N ILE A 79 -6.30 0.33 3.81
CA ILE A 79 -6.99 1.57 3.40
C ILE A 79 -6.52 1.98 2.01
N PHE A 80 -5.21 2.02 1.78
CA PHE A 80 -4.65 2.35 0.47
C PHE A 80 -5.22 1.45 -0.65
N ILE A 81 -5.14 0.13 -0.50
CA ILE A 81 -5.62 -0.81 -1.52
C ILE A 81 -7.13 -0.67 -1.74
N ALA A 82 -7.92 -0.53 -0.67
CA ALA A 82 -9.36 -0.34 -0.81
C ALA A 82 -9.69 0.95 -1.59
N VAL A 83 -8.99 2.05 -1.29
CA VAL A 83 -9.17 3.32 -2.01
C VAL A 83 -8.71 3.19 -3.46
N HIS A 84 -7.49 2.72 -3.70
CA HIS A 84 -6.92 2.58 -5.04
C HIS A 84 -7.80 1.73 -5.96
N VAL A 85 -8.21 0.54 -5.50
CA VAL A 85 -9.02 -0.38 -6.30
C VAL A 85 -10.46 0.13 -6.47
N SER A 86 -11.02 0.80 -5.47
CA SER A 86 -12.40 1.30 -5.54
C SER A 86 -12.53 2.61 -6.31
N LEU A 87 -11.49 3.44 -6.39
CA LEU A 87 -11.51 4.64 -7.24
C LEU A 87 -11.41 4.26 -8.73
N VAL A 88 -10.73 3.17 -9.05
CA VAL A 88 -10.66 2.57 -10.40
C VAL A 88 -11.99 1.92 -10.83
N ASN A 89 -12.85 1.57 -9.89
CA ASN A 89 -14.16 0.98 -10.17
C ASN A 89 -15.12 1.32 -9.03
N VAL A 90 -15.73 2.51 -9.08
CA VAL A 90 -16.59 2.98 -7.99
C VAL A 90 -17.73 1.99 -7.81
N PRO A 91 -17.87 1.38 -6.61
CA PRO A 91 -18.87 0.37 -6.38
C PRO A 91 -20.26 0.87 -6.74
N PHE A 92 -21.02 0.02 -7.45
CA PHE A 92 -22.43 0.22 -7.81
C PHE A 92 -22.76 1.39 -8.74
N THR A 93 -21.80 2.19 -9.19
CA THR A 93 -22.10 3.37 -10.03
C THR A 93 -21.57 3.24 -11.46
N GLY A 94 -20.68 2.28 -11.72
CA GLY A 94 -20.09 2.07 -13.05
C GLY A 94 -19.16 3.21 -13.51
N TYR A 95 -18.88 4.17 -12.62
CA TYR A 95 -17.91 5.24 -12.86
C TYR A 95 -16.49 4.71 -12.65
N ASP A 96 -15.63 5.04 -13.61
CA ASP A 96 -14.18 4.88 -13.49
C ASP A 96 -13.61 6.26 -13.18
N LEU A 97 -13.54 6.60 -11.88
CA LEU A 97 -13.02 7.89 -11.46
C LEU A 97 -11.53 8.02 -11.76
N PHE A 98 -10.80 6.91 -11.92
CA PHE A 98 -9.35 6.93 -12.11
C PHE A 98 -8.96 7.27 -13.54
N HIS A 99 -9.63 6.65 -14.53
CA HIS A 99 -9.21 6.77 -15.93
C HIS A 99 -10.15 7.59 -16.81
N ARG A 100 -11.39 7.87 -16.37
CA ARG A 100 -12.39 8.49 -17.25
C ARG A 100 -13.11 9.68 -16.64
N ASP A 101 -13.60 9.51 -15.42
CA ASP A 101 -14.64 10.40 -14.88
C ASP A 101 -14.06 11.46 -13.92
N TRP A 102 -12.87 11.23 -13.33
CA TRP A 102 -12.11 12.24 -12.57
C TRP A 102 -10.59 11.96 -12.56
N GLY A 103 -9.87 12.24 -13.67
CA GLY A 103 -8.43 11.93 -13.83
C GLY A 103 -7.42 12.59 -12.86
N ASN A 104 -7.89 13.16 -11.75
CA ASN A 104 -7.09 13.58 -10.59
C ASN A 104 -7.39 12.73 -9.33
N ALA A 105 -8.25 11.71 -9.41
CA ALA A 105 -8.60 10.83 -8.30
C ALA A 105 -7.40 9.97 -7.86
N ASP A 106 -6.47 9.74 -8.78
CA ASP A 106 -5.18 9.08 -8.58
C ASP A 106 -4.28 9.78 -7.55
N ILE A 107 -4.37 11.11 -7.40
CA ILE A 107 -3.65 11.91 -6.38
C ILE A 107 -3.83 11.35 -4.97
N ILE A 108 -5.05 10.97 -4.60
CA ILE A 108 -5.37 10.41 -3.27
C ILE A 108 -4.71 9.04 -3.13
N SER A 109 -4.77 8.25 -4.19
CA SER A 109 -4.14 6.94 -4.24
C SER A 109 -2.62 7.04 -4.10
N HIS A 110 -1.97 7.95 -4.82
CA HIS A 110 -0.52 8.18 -4.71
C HIS A 110 -0.11 8.65 -3.31
N PHE A 111 -0.85 9.56 -2.70
CA PHE A 111 -0.59 9.94 -1.32
C PHE A 111 -0.64 8.75 -0.35
N LEU A 112 -1.69 7.94 -0.43
CA LEU A 112 -1.86 6.77 0.42
C LEU A 112 -0.85 5.65 0.10
N GLY A 113 -0.50 5.50 -1.18
CA GLY A 113 0.50 4.57 -1.68
C GLY A 113 1.88 4.93 -1.15
N GLY A 114 2.28 6.20 -1.30
CA GLY A 114 3.54 6.71 -0.78
C GLY A 114 3.67 6.54 0.73
N LEU A 115 2.59 6.82 1.47
CA LEU A 115 2.52 6.54 2.91
C LEU A 115 2.73 5.06 3.21
N ALA A 116 1.97 4.17 2.57
CA ALA A 116 2.02 2.73 2.86
C ALA A 116 3.37 2.12 2.50
N VAL A 117 3.91 2.43 1.31
CA VAL A 117 5.21 1.92 0.84
C VAL A 117 6.33 2.40 1.75
N TRP A 118 6.36 3.70 2.08
CA TRP A 118 7.40 4.23 2.97
C TRP A 118 7.36 3.57 4.35
N LEU A 119 6.17 3.38 4.93
CA LEU A 119 6.00 2.70 6.22
C LEU A 119 6.53 1.25 6.19
N ILE A 120 6.19 0.49 5.15
CA ILE A 120 6.67 -0.88 4.96
C ILE A 120 8.19 -0.92 4.88
N VAL A 121 8.79 -0.06 4.05
CA VAL A 121 10.24 0.00 3.87
C VAL A 121 10.94 0.40 5.18
N ALA A 122 10.45 1.45 5.84
CA ALA A 122 11.03 1.93 7.09
C ALA A 122 10.91 0.87 8.21
N GLU A 123 9.82 0.11 8.25
CA GLU A 123 9.66 -0.99 9.20
C GLU A 123 10.63 -2.14 8.94
N ILE A 124 10.80 -2.55 7.67
CA ILE A 124 11.78 -3.57 7.29
C ILE A 124 13.18 -3.15 7.72
N LEU A 125 13.59 -1.92 7.37
CA LEU A 125 14.91 -1.39 7.71
C LEU A 125 15.13 -1.30 9.22
N SER A 126 14.11 -0.91 9.99
CA SER A 126 14.17 -0.88 11.46
C SER A 126 14.32 -2.27 12.06
N GLY A 127 13.78 -3.32 11.39
CA GLY A 127 13.85 -4.70 11.86
C GLY A 127 15.16 -5.44 11.52
N LEU A 128 16.03 -4.87 10.69
CA LEU A 128 17.25 -5.55 10.21
C LEU A 128 18.27 -5.84 11.32
N GLU A 129 18.16 -5.19 12.48
CA GLU A 129 18.99 -5.51 13.65
C GLU A 129 18.86 -6.99 14.05
N SER A 130 17.67 -7.58 13.89
CA SER A 130 17.42 -8.98 14.23
C SER A 130 18.23 -9.98 13.38
N ILE A 131 18.83 -9.53 12.28
CA ILE A 131 19.72 -10.33 11.43
C ILE A 131 21.16 -9.80 11.43
N GLY A 132 21.51 -8.96 12.40
CA GLY A 132 22.88 -8.44 12.63
C GLY A 132 23.23 -7.14 11.90
N ILE A 133 22.26 -6.47 11.25
CA ILE A 133 22.50 -5.19 10.58
C ILE A 133 21.97 -4.06 11.46
N GLN A 134 22.89 -3.35 12.13
CA GLN A 134 22.54 -2.22 12.99
C GLN A 134 22.50 -0.92 12.18
N LEU A 135 21.32 -0.31 12.09
CA LEU A 135 21.10 0.98 11.47
C LEU A 135 20.71 2.02 12.53
N THR A 136 21.39 3.16 12.53
CA THR A 136 20.95 4.31 13.32
C THR A 136 19.62 4.84 12.80
N LYS A 137 18.86 5.54 13.64
CA LYS A 137 17.61 6.20 13.24
C LYS A 137 17.76 7.08 11.99
N ARG A 138 18.88 7.81 11.87
CA ARG A 138 19.17 8.66 10.70
C ARG A 138 19.37 7.82 9.44
N GLN A 139 20.06 6.69 9.54
CA GLN A 139 20.24 5.77 8.42
C GLN A 139 18.93 5.12 8.00
N VAL A 140 18.08 4.69 8.94
CA VAL A 140 16.75 4.15 8.62
C VAL A 140 15.94 5.17 7.83
N VAL A 141 15.90 6.44 8.28
CA VAL A 141 15.18 7.50 7.57
C VAL A 141 15.80 7.71 6.17
N LEU A 142 17.10 7.91 6.05
CA LEU A 142 17.74 8.14 4.77
C LEU A 142 17.52 6.99 3.79
N TYR A 143 17.81 5.76 4.21
CA TYR A 143 17.70 4.57 3.36
C TYR A 143 16.25 4.24 3.03
N SER A 144 15.29 4.52 3.93
CA SER A 144 13.88 4.35 3.60
C SER A 144 13.44 5.26 2.46
N PHE A 145 13.90 6.52 2.42
CA PHE A 145 13.64 7.41 1.30
C PHE A 145 14.34 6.97 0.00
N VAL A 146 15.59 6.49 0.09
CA VAL A 146 16.31 5.99 -1.10
C VAL A 146 15.57 4.80 -1.72
N VAL A 147 15.21 3.80 -0.91
CA VAL A 147 14.48 2.62 -1.39
C VAL A 147 13.08 3.02 -1.87
N PHE A 148 12.39 3.90 -1.14
CA PHE A 148 11.09 4.44 -1.53
C PHE A 148 11.13 5.08 -2.93
N TYR A 149 12.07 6.00 -3.20
CA TYR A 149 12.18 6.62 -4.51
C TYR A 149 12.55 5.62 -5.61
N ALA A 150 13.40 4.63 -5.31
CA ALA A 150 13.71 3.57 -6.26
C ALA A 150 12.45 2.76 -6.63
N LEU A 151 11.59 2.48 -5.65
CA LEU A 151 10.31 1.79 -5.86
C LEU A 151 9.29 2.66 -6.60
N SER A 152 9.08 3.92 -6.21
CA SER A 152 8.15 4.83 -6.89
C SER A 152 8.57 5.08 -8.34
N LEU A 153 9.84 5.37 -8.60
CA LEU A 153 10.33 5.54 -9.98
C LEU A 153 10.26 4.23 -10.77
N GLY A 154 10.60 3.11 -10.14
CA GLY A 154 10.49 1.79 -10.77
C GLY A 154 9.05 1.45 -11.16
N TRP A 155 8.08 1.79 -10.31
CA TRP A 155 6.65 1.63 -10.59
C TRP A 155 6.22 2.48 -11.78
N GLU A 156 6.52 3.78 -11.78
CA GLU A 156 6.19 4.69 -12.88
C GLU A 156 6.78 4.25 -14.23
N ILE A 157 8.01 3.73 -14.22
CA ILE A 157 8.66 3.16 -15.41
C ILE A 157 7.94 1.89 -15.87
N ALA A 158 7.63 0.97 -14.94
CA ALA A 158 6.92 -0.26 -15.26
C ALA A 158 5.53 0.03 -15.85
N GLU A 159 4.80 0.98 -15.26
CA GLU A 159 3.53 1.47 -15.75
C GLU A 159 3.66 2.04 -17.17
N LYS A 160 4.64 2.94 -17.41
CA LYS A 160 4.89 3.51 -18.73
C LYS A 160 5.21 2.45 -19.79
N LEU A 161 6.01 1.43 -19.44
CA LEU A 161 6.34 0.33 -20.36
C LEU A 161 5.11 -0.54 -20.65
N SER A 162 4.19 -0.66 -19.69
CA SER A 162 2.95 -1.43 -19.83
C SER A 162 1.84 -0.71 -20.61
N GLU A 163 1.92 0.63 -20.78
CA GLU A 163 0.96 1.40 -21.59
C GLU A 163 0.84 0.85 -23.03
N SER A 164 1.91 0.28 -23.58
CA SER A 164 1.91 -0.35 -24.92
C SER A 164 0.94 -1.54 -25.05
N TRP A 165 0.51 -2.13 -23.93
CA TRP A 165 -0.43 -3.24 -23.85
C TRP A 165 -1.85 -2.79 -23.45
N ILE A 166 -1.98 -1.61 -22.84
CA ILE A 166 -3.23 -1.03 -22.34
C ILE A 166 -3.41 0.33 -23.05
N GLY A 167 -3.84 0.28 -24.31
CA GLY A 167 -3.82 1.41 -25.25
C GLY A 167 -4.79 2.57 -24.97
N PHE A 168 -5.10 2.88 -23.72
CA PHE A 168 -6.13 3.89 -23.39
C PHE A 168 -5.67 5.11 -22.58
N ILE A 169 -4.39 5.22 -22.17
CA ILE A 169 -3.93 6.40 -21.41
C ILE A 169 -2.50 6.77 -21.82
N THR A 170 -2.35 7.81 -22.62
CA THR A 170 -1.07 8.50 -22.77
C THR A 170 -0.91 9.46 -21.61
N GLU A 171 -0.24 9.05 -20.53
CA GLU A 171 0.01 9.95 -19.40
C GLU A 171 1.09 10.98 -19.74
N SER A 172 0.80 12.23 -19.38
CA SER A 172 1.75 13.34 -19.53
C SER A 172 2.85 13.28 -18.48
N LEU A 173 4.03 13.84 -18.79
CA LEU A 173 5.09 14.03 -17.79
C LEU A 173 4.63 14.84 -16.57
N GLY A 174 3.66 15.73 -16.75
CA GLY A 174 3.08 16.52 -15.67
C GLY A 174 2.28 15.68 -14.67
N ASN A 175 1.55 14.66 -15.14
CA ASN A 175 0.81 13.75 -14.27
C ASN A 175 1.79 12.93 -13.42
N LYS A 176 2.79 12.30 -14.06
CA LYS A 176 3.80 11.52 -13.34
C LYS A 176 4.57 12.33 -12.30
N LEU A 177 4.86 13.60 -12.58
CA LEU A 177 5.48 14.49 -11.60
C LEU A 177 4.55 14.76 -10.42
N ARG A 178 3.28 15.04 -10.67
CA ARG A 178 2.26 15.22 -9.63
C ARG A 178 2.14 13.96 -8.77
N ASP A 179 2.14 12.79 -9.38
CA ASP A 179 2.01 11.51 -8.71
C ASP A 179 3.22 11.24 -7.80
N LEU A 180 4.43 11.51 -8.29
CA LEU A 180 5.67 11.47 -7.49
C LEU A 180 5.65 12.49 -6.32
N ILE A 181 5.08 13.69 -6.53
CA ILE A 181 4.91 14.67 -5.45
C ILE A 181 3.96 14.13 -4.38
N MET A 182 2.84 13.55 -4.78
CA MET A 182 1.85 13.01 -3.84
C MET A 182 2.38 11.81 -3.07
N ASP A 183 3.07 10.91 -3.75
CA ASP A 183 3.85 9.82 -3.16
C ASP A 183 4.81 10.36 -2.08
N THR A 184 5.58 11.39 -2.42
CA THR A 184 6.54 12.02 -1.50
C THR A 184 5.86 12.65 -0.29
N LEU A 185 4.73 13.33 -0.49
CA LEU A 185 3.95 13.91 0.61
C LEU A 185 3.41 12.81 1.55
N GLY A 186 2.98 11.68 0.99
CA GLY A 186 2.57 10.50 1.76
C GLY A 186 3.72 9.95 2.62
N ALA A 187 4.90 9.79 2.02
CA ALA A 187 6.10 9.33 2.73
C ALA A 187 6.54 10.29 3.85
N LEU A 188 6.54 11.60 3.59
CA LEU A 188 6.82 12.62 4.60
C LEU A 188 5.81 12.60 5.75
N PHE A 189 4.53 12.38 5.44
CA PHE A 189 3.51 12.19 6.45
C PHE A 189 3.76 10.93 7.28
N GLY A 190 4.18 9.83 6.65
CA GLY A 190 4.61 8.60 7.32
C GLY A 190 5.76 8.85 8.30
N LEU A 191 6.80 9.58 7.86
CA LEU A 191 7.92 9.99 8.72
C LEU A 191 7.43 10.78 9.94
N TRP A 192 6.54 11.74 9.73
CA TRP A 192 5.98 12.54 10.82
C TRP A 192 5.20 11.67 11.82
N ILE A 193 4.33 10.76 11.36
CA ILE A 193 3.56 9.89 12.26
C ILE A 193 4.50 8.97 13.05
N VAL A 194 5.47 8.31 12.39
CA VAL A 194 6.40 7.39 13.06
C VAL A 194 7.23 8.12 14.10
N THR A 195 7.76 9.30 13.77
CA THR A 195 8.67 10.03 14.66
C THR A 195 7.95 10.78 15.80
N LYS A 196 6.70 11.22 15.61
CA LYS A 196 5.96 11.99 16.62
C LYS A 196 4.94 11.16 17.40
N LYS A 197 4.37 10.12 16.79
CA LYS A 197 3.31 9.30 17.39
C LYS A 197 3.73 7.85 17.65
N GLY A 198 4.87 7.40 17.14
CA GLY A 198 5.29 5.99 17.27
C GLY A 198 4.30 5.02 16.62
N TYR A 199 3.61 5.47 15.57
CA TYR A 199 2.64 4.67 14.82
C TYR A 199 3.08 4.57 13.36
N PRO A 200 2.97 3.40 12.70
CA PRO A 200 2.52 2.12 13.25
C PRO A 200 3.56 1.45 14.17
N PHE A 201 4.83 1.87 14.10
CA PHE A 201 5.95 1.41 14.91
C PHE A 201 6.81 2.60 15.36
N SER A 202 7.78 2.32 16.25
CA SER A 202 8.81 3.28 16.67
C SER A 202 10.13 2.96 15.97
N PRO A 203 10.89 3.96 15.49
CA PRO A 203 12.21 3.74 14.93
C PRO A 203 13.20 3.32 16.03
N PRO A 204 14.39 2.79 15.66
CA PRO A 204 15.45 2.47 16.62
C PRO A 204 15.75 3.66 17.54
N GLN A 205 16.02 3.37 18.81
CA GLN A 205 16.48 4.38 19.78
C GLN A 205 17.92 4.79 19.45
N GLU A 206 18.29 6.05 19.75
CA GLU A 206 19.68 6.52 19.60
C GLU A 206 20.58 5.92 20.69
#